data_AF-A0A8H7QD61-F1
#
_entry.id   AF-A0A8H7QD61-F1
#
_cell.length_a   1.000
_cell.length_b   1.000
_cell.length_c   1.000
_cell.angle_alpha   90.00
_cell.angle_beta   90.00
_cell.angle_gamma   90.00
#
_symmetry.space_group_name_H-M   'P 1'
#
loop_
_entity.id
_entity.type
_entity.pdbx_description
1 polymer ?
#
loop_
_entity_poly.entity_id
_entity_poly.type
_entity_poly.pdbx_seq_one_letter_code
_entity_poly.pdbx_strand_id
1 'polypeptide(L)'
;MVHSFSNCPLRSSCLLITNHSNQHIVTATDEVLDLLGYSMSDIIDHSIQQCLNLKLSTEISCIPQCKIRHTNGNMLNFQVCIHQDPLGSSSCLDYWLIRLSTEKLSLPTTNNSTSVLCLSPFGTIEQIQASPILKQPINELLGRPVMAFVYKDDVELLCSNLSKICSVHRNSSSNSSSREASCSNIVDPLFIRWSSLPYLLSTSMLDHEDSLNYNWMSFTLVSNNNNNNNSNVRRPICILQPLQIPTTKETTCEESLVLHFSVFDQLLDYCKYMIQIAEDSKTYITEFYHHVVCNIMELLSIFIQQHPALQQQQQQQQQQQQQQQQQEDQHVDTSCTTSHHHSTNNIVWNFIKSNYILQRSLTILESTGLLDQQHYFKTCIETISN
;
A
#
# COMPACT_ATOMS: atom_id res chain seq x y z
N MET A 1 -0.41 -13.67 -32.38
CA MET A 1 -1.28 -12.93 -31.44
C MET A 1 -1.73 -11.66 -32.10
N VAL A 2 -3.03 -11.39 -32.12
CA VAL A 2 -3.57 -10.29 -32.93
C VAL A 2 -3.86 -9.08 -32.05
N HIS A 3 -2.81 -8.36 -31.69
CA HIS A 3 -2.95 -6.99 -31.18
C HIS A 3 -2.01 -6.08 -31.96
N SER A 4 -2.40 -4.83 -32.17
CA SER A 4 -1.55 -3.83 -32.81
C SER A 4 -0.37 -3.49 -31.90
N PHE A 5 0.75 -3.04 -32.48
CA PHE A 5 1.88 -2.51 -31.70
C PHE A 5 1.44 -1.41 -30.72
N SER A 6 0.46 -0.58 -31.13
CA SER A 6 -0.06 0.49 -30.30
C SER A 6 -0.74 0.01 -29.01
N ASN A 7 -1.33 -1.18 -29.06
CA ASN A 7 -2.12 -1.79 -27.99
C ASN A 7 -1.37 -2.97 -27.35
N CYS A 8 -0.06 -3.10 -27.62
CA CYS A 8 0.72 -4.18 -27.04
C CYS A 8 0.81 -4.01 -25.51
N PRO A 9 0.46 -5.04 -24.71
CA PRO A 9 0.58 -4.98 -23.25
C PRO A 9 2.04 -4.82 -22.77
N LEU A 10 3.01 -5.10 -23.66
CA LEU A 10 4.45 -4.93 -23.41
C LEU A 10 5.02 -3.65 -24.04
N ARG A 11 4.19 -2.74 -24.58
CA ARG A 11 4.65 -1.53 -25.29
C ARG A 11 5.56 -0.63 -24.45
N SER A 12 5.33 -0.60 -23.14
CA SER A 12 6.10 0.19 -22.16
C SER A 12 7.16 -0.66 -21.44
N SER A 13 7.66 -1.71 -22.08
CA SER A 13 8.70 -2.59 -21.54
C SER A 13 9.97 -2.46 -22.37
N CYS A 14 10.98 -3.28 -22.06
CA CYS A 14 12.27 -3.21 -22.73
C CYS A 14 12.13 -3.57 -24.22
N LEU A 15 13.00 -2.99 -25.06
CA LEU A 15 12.94 -3.17 -26.51
C LEU A 15 14.25 -3.76 -27.03
N LEU A 16 14.11 -4.79 -27.86
CA LEU A 16 15.17 -5.39 -28.64
C LEU A 16 14.72 -5.38 -30.11
N ILE A 17 15.58 -4.94 -31.03
CA ILE A 17 15.27 -4.89 -32.46
C ILE A 17 16.19 -5.85 -33.19
N THR A 18 15.60 -6.75 -33.97
CA THR A 18 16.34 -7.65 -34.87
C THR A 18 16.01 -7.37 -36.32
N ASN A 19 16.93 -7.69 -37.22
CA ASN A 19 16.63 -7.73 -38.64
C ASN A 19 15.85 -9.02 -38.94
N HIS A 20 14.68 -8.89 -39.56
CA HIS A 20 13.76 -9.98 -39.84
C HIS A 20 14.39 -11.08 -40.71
N SER A 21 15.20 -10.69 -41.68
CA SER A 21 15.74 -11.60 -42.70
C SER A 21 16.80 -12.55 -42.17
N ASN A 22 17.69 -12.07 -41.30
CA ASN A 22 18.82 -12.83 -40.76
C ASN A 22 18.71 -13.08 -39.25
N GLN A 23 17.72 -12.49 -38.57
CA GLN A 23 17.53 -12.57 -37.12
C GLN A 23 18.75 -12.05 -36.32
N HIS A 24 19.53 -11.14 -36.90
CA HIS A 24 20.64 -10.47 -36.21
C HIS A 24 20.12 -9.31 -35.35
N ILE A 25 20.71 -9.13 -34.18
CA ILE A 25 20.40 -8.03 -33.27
C ILE A 25 20.97 -6.73 -33.84
N VAL A 26 20.09 -5.75 -34.07
CA VAL A 26 20.44 -4.42 -34.58
C VAL A 26 20.67 -3.46 -33.43
N THR A 27 19.75 -3.43 -32.46
CA THR A 27 19.84 -2.55 -31.29
C THR A 27 19.01 -3.10 -30.13
N ALA A 28 19.30 -2.62 -28.93
CA ALA A 28 18.65 -2.99 -27.68
C ALA A 28 18.60 -1.77 -26.76
N THR A 29 17.60 -1.65 -25.90
CA THR A 29 17.58 -0.60 -24.87
C THR A 29 18.47 -0.97 -23.69
N ASP A 30 19.03 0.02 -23.00
CA ASP A 30 19.93 -0.19 -21.87
C ASP A 30 19.29 -1.07 -20.78
N GLU A 31 17.98 -0.96 -20.56
CA GLU A 31 17.29 -1.77 -19.56
C GLU A 31 17.32 -3.28 -19.89
N VAL A 32 17.24 -3.68 -21.16
CA VAL A 32 17.33 -5.11 -21.51
C VAL A 32 18.77 -5.62 -21.39
N LEU A 33 19.75 -4.76 -21.71
CA LEU A 33 21.16 -5.06 -21.59
C LEU A 33 21.54 -5.28 -20.12
N ASP A 34 21.13 -4.36 -19.25
CA ASP A 34 21.32 -4.44 -17.80
C ASP A 34 20.65 -5.69 -17.21
N LEU A 35 19.41 -5.99 -17.63
CA LEU A 35 18.68 -7.18 -17.17
C LEU A 35 19.34 -8.49 -17.57
N LEU A 36 20.02 -8.54 -18.72
CA LEU A 36 20.70 -9.72 -19.22
C LEU A 36 22.21 -9.75 -18.89
N GLY A 37 22.74 -8.65 -18.38
CA GLY A 37 24.16 -8.47 -18.07
C GLY A 37 25.07 -8.41 -19.30
N TYR A 38 24.55 -8.07 -20.47
CA TYR A 38 25.35 -7.90 -21.70
C TYR A 38 25.64 -6.43 -21.96
N SER A 39 26.77 -6.15 -22.60
CA SER A 39 26.99 -4.86 -23.27
C SER A 39 26.45 -4.92 -24.70
N MET A 40 26.15 -3.76 -25.30
CA MET A 40 25.70 -3.72 -26.70
C MET A 40 26.73 -4.35 -27.66
N SER A 41 28.02 -4.18 -27.39
CA SER A 41 29.12 -4.79 -28.16
C SER A 41 29.14 -6.31 -28.13
N ASP A 42 28.58 -6.93 -27.08
CA ASP A 42 28.56 -8.40 -26.96
C ASP A 42 27.47 -9.03 -27.84
N ILE A 43 26.44 -8.26 -28.21
CA ILE A 43 25.22 -8.80 -28.83
C ILE A 43 24.96 -8.26 -30.24
N ILE A 44 25.45 -7.06 -30.57
CA ILE A 44 25.20 -6.44 -31.88
C ILE A 44 25.69 -7.33 -33.01
N ASP A 45 24.95 -7.38 -34.11
CA ASP A 45 25.24 -8.18 -35.31
C ASP A 45 25.33 -9.70 -35.10
N HIS A 46 25.02 -10.20 -33.91
CA HIS A 46 24.90 -11.63 -33.64
C HIS A 46 23.46 -12.10 -33.84
N SER A 47 23.31 -13.36 -34.27
CA SER A 47 22.00 -14.01 -34.32
C SER A 47 21.38 -14.09 -32.92
N ILE A 48 20.12 -13.68 -32.79
CA ILE A 48 19.40 -13.69 -31.52
C ILE A 48 19.38 -15.09 -30.87
N GLN A 49 19.24 -16.16 -31.66
CA GLN A 49 19.24 -17.53 -31.15
C GLN A 49 20.59 -17.95 -30.58
N GLN A 50 21.68 -17.54 -31.22
CA GLN A 50 23.04 -17.92 -30.83
C GLN A 50 23.52 -17.17 -29.60
N CYS A 51 23.30 -15.85 -29.58
CA CYS A 51 23.75 -14.98 -28.50
C CYS A 51 22.92 -15.22 -27.22
N LEU A 52 21.60 -15.22 -27.35
CA LEU A 52 20.68 -15.20 -26.21
C LEU A 52 20.16 -16.60 -25.80
N ASN A 53 20.45 -17.64 -26.60
CA ASN A 53 19.97 -19.01 -26.38
C ASN A 53 18.48 -19.08 -26.03
N LEU A 54 17.65 -18.50 -26.91
CA LEU A 54 16.21 -18.41 -26.69
C LEU A 54 15.59 -19.81 -26.65
N LYS A 55 14.85 -20.08 -25.57
CA LYS A 55 14.02 -21.28 -25.43
C LYS A 55 12.58 -20.86 -25.21
N LEU A 56 11.72 -21.08 -26.19
CA LEU A 56 10.29 -20.81 -26.05
C LEU A 56 9.69 -21.74 -24.98
N SER A 57 8.87 -21.17 -24.11
CA SER A 57 8.07 -21.94 -23.15
C SER A 57 6.92 -22.62 -23.89
N THR A 58 6.60 -23.86 -23.51
CA THR A 58 5.42 -24.58 -24.01
C THR A 58 4.16 -24.24 -23.24
N GLU A 59 4.25 -23.42 -22.19
CA GLU A 59 3.11 -23.02 -21.38
C GLU A 59 2.16 -22.11 -22.17
N ILE A 60 0.88 -22.48 -22.19
CA ILE A 60 -0.17 -21.72 -22.87
C ILE A 60 -0.51 -20.51 -22.00
N SER A 61 -0.05 -19.32 -22.41
CA SER A 61 -0.40 -18.05 -21.79
C SER A 61 -0.79 -17.02 -22.86
N CYS A 62 -1.51 -15.97 -22.45
CA CYS A 62 -2.00 -14.94 -23.36
C CYS A 62 -0.88 -14.11 -24.01
N ILE A 63 0.34 -14.15 -23.47
CA ILE A 63 1.55 -13.56 -24.02
C ILE A 63 2.63 -14.65 -23.98
N PRO A 64 3.33 -14.98 -25.07
CA PRO A 64 4.34 -16.02 -25.10
C PRO A 64 5.41 -15.75 -24.04
N GLN A 65 5.89 -16.83 -23.46
CA GLN A 65 7.03 -16.77 -22.56
C GLN A 65 8.23 -17.47 -23.18
N CYS A 66 9.42 -16.96 -22.92
CA CYS A 66 10.66 -17.61 -23.30
C CYS A 66 11.69 -17.50 -22.17
N LYS A 67 12.67 -18.41 -22.21
CA LYS A 67 13.87 -18.35 -21.38
C LYS A 67 15.01 -17.78 -22.19
N ILE A 68 15.67 -16.76 -21.64
CA ILE A 68 16.81 -16.07 -22.23
C ILE A 68 18.02 -16.28 -21.31
N ARG A 69 19.18 -16.60 -21.89
CA ARG A 69 20.42 -16.74 -21.12
C ARG A 69 20.95 -15.36 -20.72
N HIS A 70 21.28 -15.21 -19.44
CA HIS A 70 22.01 -14.08 -18.87
C HIS A 70 23.53 -14.30 -19.02
N THR A 71 24.34 -13.24 -19.00
CA THR A 71 25.81 -13.32 -19.16
C THR A 71 26.50 -14.28 -18.18
N ASN A 72 25.97 -14.41 -16.95
CA ASN A 72 26.45 -15.35 -15.93
C ASN A 72 26.08 -16.83 -16.19
N GLY A 73 25.39 -17.14 -17.28
CA GLY A 73 24.96 -18.49 -17.66
C GLY A 73 23.57 -18.89 -17.19
N ASN A 74 22.93 -18.13 -16.29
CA ASN A 74 21.59 -18.41 -15.80
C ASN A 74 20.52 -18.19 -16.89
N MET A 75 19.42 -18.94 -16.82
CA MET A 75 18.27 -18.72 -17.71
C MET A 75 17.22 -17.88 -16.98
N LEU A 76 16.87 -16.73 -17.53
CA LEU A 76 15.83 -15.84 -17.03
C LEU A 76 14.56 -16.01 -17.85
N ASN A 77 13.40 -15.94 -17.21
CA ASN A 77 12.11 -16.04 -17.89
C ASN A 77 11.63 -14.66 -18.34
N PHE A 78 11.07 -14.57 -19.53
CA PHE A 78 10.57 -13.33 -20.12
C PHE A 78 9.22 -13.55 -20.77
N GLN A 79 8.36 -12.54 -20.71
CA GLN A 79 7.23 -12.36 -21.62
C GLN A 79 7.73 -11.62 -22.85
N VAL A 80 7.36 -12.11 -24.03
CA VAL A 80 7.86 -11.56 -25.30
C VAL A 80 6.73 -11.35 -26.28
N CYS A 81 6.65 -10.17 -26.88
CA CYS A 81 5.79 -9.90 -28.02
C CYS A 81 6.61 -9.36 -29.19
N ILE A 82 6.41 -9.94 -30.38
CA ILE A 82 7.17 -9.60 -31.58
C ILE A 82 6.23 -8.90 -32.56
N HIS A 83 6.61 -7.71 -33.00
CA HIS A 83 5.92 -6.94 -34.03
C HIS A 83 6.83 -6.75 -35.24
N GLN A 84 6.36 -7.18 -36.40
CA GLN A 84 7.06 -7.00 -37.67
C GLN A 84 6.77 -5.59 -38.19
N ASP A 85 7.82 -4.80 -38.37
CA ASP A 85 7.79 -3.43 -38.90
C ASP A 85 6.58 -2.57 -38.44
N PRO A 86 6.41 -2.38 -37.12
CA PRO A 86 5.26 -1.63 -36.59
C PRO A 86 5.23 -0.16 -36.98
N LEU A 87 6.33 0.38 -37.53
CA LEU A 87 6.46 1.78 -37.95
C LEU A 87 6.30 1.97 -39.46
N GLY A 88 6.13 0.89 -40.24
CA GLY A 88 6.03 0.97 -41.71
C GLY A 88 7.33 1.39 -42.39
N SER A 89 8.47 1.13 -41.74
CA SER A 89 9.80 1.36 -42.27
C SER A 89 10.20 0.23 -43.20
N SER A 90 10.66 0.52 -44.42
CA SER A 90 11.08 -0.49 -45.41
C SER A 90 12.30 -1.34 -45.00
N SER A 91 12.69 -1.34 -43.73
CA SER A 91 13.91 -1.94 -43.17
C SER A 91 13.77 -3.38 -42.67
N CYS A 92 12.61 -4.03 -42.85
CA CYS A 92 12.41 -5.44 -42.45
C CYS A 92 12.89 -5.72 -41.01
N LEU A 93 12.40 -4.94 -40.05
CA LEU A 93 12.81 -5.05 -38.64
C LEU A 93 11.73 -5.72 -37.80
N ASP A 94 12.14 -6.59 -36.89
CA ASP A 94 11.30 -7.20 -35.87
C ASP A 94 11.54 -6.48 -34.53
N TYR A 95 10.46 -5.98 -33.93
CA TYR A 95 10.47 -5.29 -32.64
C TYR A 95 10.05 -6.28 -31.57
N TRP A 96 11.02 -6.70 -30.76
CA TRP A 96 10.81 -7.59 -29.62
C TRP A 96 10.58 -6.73 -28.38
N LEU A 97 9.34 -6.69 -27.93
CA LEU A 97 8.96 -6.10 -26.64
C LEU A 97 9.10 -7.18 -25.57
N ILE A 98 10.01 -6.96 -24.63
CA ILE A 98 10.46 -7.97 -23.67
C ILE A 98 10.23 -7.45 -22.25
N ARG A 99 9.68 -8.30 -21.39
CA ARG A 99 9.49 -8.01 -19.95
C ARG A 99 9.95 -9.20 -19.14
N LEU A 100 10.82 -8.99 -18.15
CA LEU A 100 11.23 -10.05 -17.23
C LEU A 100 9.99 -10.62 -16.55
N SER A 101 9.74 -11.91 -16.77
CA SER A 101 8.79 -12.65 -15.96
C SER A 101 9.48 -12.83 -14.62
N THR A 102 9.12 -11.99 -13.65
CA THR A 102 9.28 -12.38 -12.26
C THR A 102 8.41 -13.62 -12.09
N GLU A 103 9.00 -14.80 -12.25
CA GLU A 103 8.42 -16.02 -11.70
C GLU A 103 7.96 -15.62 -10.31
N LYS A 104 6.68 -15.90 -10.01
CA LYS A 104 6.14 -15.68 -8.68
C LYS A 104 6.99 -16.52 -7.74
N LEU A 105 8.12 -15.97 -7.27
CA LEU A 105 8.72 -16.43 -6.05
C LEU A 105 7.58 -16.24 -5.06
N SER A 106 7.00 -17.36 -4.68
CA SER A 106 6.13 -17.52 -3.53
C SER A 106 6.95 -17.24 -2.26
N LEU A 107 7.68 -16.12 -2.23
CA LEU A 107 7.87 -15.41 -0.98
C LEU A 107 6.49 -14.93 -0.58
N PRO A 108 6.13 -15.01 0.71
CA PRO A 108 4.89 -14.44 1.21
C PRO A 108 4.90 -12.98 0.79
N THR A 109 4.03 -12.70 -0.16
CA THR A 109 3.96 -11.44 -0.88
C THR A 109 3.45 -10.48 0.16
N THR A 110 4.32 -9.62 0.69
CA THR A 110 3.88 -8.38 1.30
C THR A 110 3.30 -7.50 0.19
N ASN A 111 2.06 -7.82 -0.17
CA ASN A 111 0.97 -6.90 -0.49
C ASN A 111 1.30 -5.59 -1.21
N ASN A 112 1.99 -5.64 -2.34
CA ASN A 112 1.97 -4.52 -3.31
C ASN A 112 0.71 -4.61 -4.18
N SER A 113 -0.46 -4.62 -3.55
CA SER A 113 -1.77 -4.58 -4.19
C SER A 113 -2.12 -3.17 -4.66
N THR A 114 -1.19 -2.55 -5.38
CA THR A 114 -1.33 -1.15 -5.81
C THR A 114 -1.88 -1.08 -7.23
N SER A 115 -2.93 -0.30 -7.42
CA SER A 115 -3.48 0.02 -8.74
C SER A 115 -3.09 1.44 -9.13
N VAL A 116 -2.82 1.68 -10.41
CA VAL A 116 -2.48 3.01 -10.91
C VAL A 116 -3.53 3.45 -11.92
N LEU A 117 -4.12 4.62 -11.71
CA LEU A 117 -5.08 5.25 -12.62
C LEU A 117 -4.46 6.47 -13.27
N CYS A 118 -4.67 6.64 -14.57
CA CYS A 118 -4.42 7.90 -15.26
C CYS A 118 -5.78 8.58 -15.48
N LEU A 119 -5.93 9.79 -14.96
CA LEU A 119 -7.18 10.54 -15.08
C LEU A 119 -7.09 11.62 -16.16
N SER A 120 -8.21 11.88 -16.81
CA SER A 120 -8.42 13.05 -17.65
C SER A 120 -8.47 14.33 -16.81
N PRO A 121 -8.41 15.52 -17.43
CA PRO A 121 -8.62 16.79 -16.73
C PRO A 121 -9.99 16.92 -16.06
N PHE A 122 -10.96 16.10 -16.47
CA PHE A 122 -12.31 16.05 -15.91
C PHE A 122 -12.48 14.94 -14.86
N GLY A 123 -11.39 14.30 -14.45
CA GLY A 123 -11.42 13.21 -13.47
C GLY A 123 -11.93 11.88 -14.05
N THR A 124 -11.93 11.71 -15.37
CA THR A 124 -12.33 10.45 -16.03
C THR A 124 -11.16 9.48 -16.07
N ILE A 125 -11.36 8.19 -15.80
CA ILE A 125 -10.31 7.17 -15.87
C ILE A 125 -10.01 6.86 -17.34
N GLU A 126 -8.82 7.21 -17.83
CA GLU A 126 -8.42 6.98 -19.22
C GLU A 126 -7.50 5.78 -19.38
N GLN A 127 -6.67 5.49 -18.38
CA GLN A 127 -5.82 4.32 -18.32
C GLN A 127 -5.81 3.75 -16.91
N ILE A 128 -5.65 2.43 -16.82
CA ILE A 128 -5.57 1.75 -15.54
C ILE A 128 -4.57 0.59 -15.63
N GLN A 129 -3.71 0.51 -14.62
CA GLN A 129 -2.98 -0.69 -14.26
C GLN A 129 -3.65 -1.26 -13.01
N ALA A 130 -4.62 -2.15 -13.22
CA ALA A 130 -5.42 -2.71 -12.13
C ALA A 130 -4.63 -3.79 -11.40
N SER A 131 -4.55 -3.67 -10.08
CA SER A 131 -4.17 -4.79 -9.23
C SER A 131 -5.36 -5.74 -9.08
N PRO A 132 -5.13 -7.06 -8.85
CA PRO A 132 -6.20 -8.02 -8.57
C PRO A 132 -7.11 -7.66 -7.39
N ILE A 133 -6.70 -6.69 -6.56
CA ILE A 133 -7.51 -6.16 -5.46
C ILE A 133 -8.77 -5.42 -5.94
N LEU A 134 -8.72 -4.82 -7.13
CA LEU A 134 -9.88 -4.18 -7.72
C LEU A 134 -10.79 -5.27 -8.27
N LYS A 135 -11.92 -5.48 -7.60
CA LYS A 135 -12.91 -6.51 -7.99
C LYS A 135 -13.57 -6.18 -9.33
N GLN A 136 -13.54 -4.92 -9.77
CA GLN A 136 -14.16 -4.49 -11.01
C GLN A 136 -13.31 -4.84 -12.23
N PRO A 137 -13.94 -5.28 -13.34
CA PRO A 137 -13.24 -5.51 -14.58
C PRO A 137 -12.82 -4.17 -15.21
N ILE A 138 -11.65 -4.16 -15.87
CA ILE A 138 -10.99 -2.95 -16.40
C ILE A 138 -11.90 -2.14 -17.34
N ASN A 139 -12.69 -2.81 -18.17
CA ASN A 139 -13.60 -2.19 -19.13
C ASN A 139 -14.76 -1.43 -18.47
N GLU A 140 -15.08 -1.69 -17.21
CA GLU A 140 -16.10 -0.93 -16.47
C GLU A 140 -15.52 0.33 -15.82
N LEU A 141 -14.21 0.33 -15.53
CA LEU A 141 -13.51 1.47 -14.94
C LEU A 141 -13.17 2.52 -16.01
N LEU A 142 -12.69 2.09 -17.17
CA LEU A 142 -12.27 2.98 -18.25
C LEU A 142 -13.43 3.83 -18.80
N GLY A 143 -13.17 5.12 -19.00
CA GLY A 143 -14.14 6.10 -19.49
C GLY A 143 -15.13 6.60 -18.42
N ARG A 144 -15.05 6.11 -17.19
CA ARG A 144 -15.92 6.55 -16.09
C ARG A 144 -15.26 7.64 -15.24
N PRO A 145 -16.04 8.56 -14.67
CA PRO A 145 -15.53 9.51 -13.68
C PRO A 145 -15.03 8.75 -12.43
N VAL A 146 -13.85 9.11 -11.90
CA VAL A 146 -13.27 8.44 -10.72
C VAL A 146 -14.20 8.50 -9.50
N MET A 147 -14.94 9.61 -9.35
CA MET A 147 -15.93 9.79 -8.28
C MET A 147 -17.12 8.84 -8.36
N ALA A 148 -17.36 8.16 -9.50
CA ALA A 148 -18.35 7.09 -9.57
C ALA A 148 -18.05 5.94 -8.61
N PHE A 149 -16.77 5.73 -8.30
CA PHE A 149 -16.33 4.62 -7.47
C PHE A 149 -16.03 5.05 -6.05
N VAL A 150 -16.25 6.32 -5.71
CA VAL A 150 -15.91 6.90 -4.41
C VAL A 150 -17.19 7.14 -3.64
N TYR A 151 -17.20 6.79 -2.36
CA TYR A 151 -18.36 7.02 -1.50
C TYR A 151 -18.74 8.50 -1.46
N LYS A 152 -20.05 8.79 -1.45
CA LYS A 152 -20.59 10.16 -1.61
C LYS A 152 -19.97 11.20 -0.68
N ASP A 153 -19.74 10.86 0.58
CA ASP A 153 -19.16 11.79 1.57
C ASP A 153 -17.66 12.06 1.32
N ASP A 154 -16.96 11.18 0.59
CA ASP A 154 -15.52 11.31 0.31
C ASP A 154 -15.27 12.07 -1.02
N VAL A 155 -16.32 12.30 -1.82
CA VAL A 155 -16.21 12.96 -3.14
C VAL A 155 -15.72 14.39 -3.03
N GLU A 156 -16.23 15.17 -2.07
CA GLU A 156 -15.82 16.57 -1.88
C GLU A 156 -14.33 16.68 -1.55
N LEU A 157 -13.85 15.81 -0.65
CA LEU A 157 -12.44 15.73 -0.28
C LEU A 157 -11.56 15.38 -1.49
N LEU A 158 -11.97 14.40 -2.30
CA LEU A 158 -11.26 14.03 -3.52
C LEU A 158 -11.21 15.19 -4.52
N CYS A 159 -12.35 15.84 -4.79
CA CYS A 159 -12.44 16.97 -5.71
C CYS A 159 -11.58 18.15 -5.25
N SER A 160 -11.57 18.46 -3.96
CA SER A 160 -10.72 19.50 -3.37
C SER A 160 -9.24 19.24 -3.65
N ASN A 161 -8.77 18.01 -3.45
CA ASN A 161 -7.36 17.66 -3.70
C ASN A 161 -6.99 17.59 -5.18
N LEU A 162 -7.86 17.06 -6.04
CA LEU A 162 -7.69 17.12 -7.49
C LEU A 162 -7.57 18.58 -7.97
N SER A 163 -8.42 19.47 -7.44
CA SER A 163 -8.41 20.89 -7.82
C SER A 163 -7.11 21.58 -7.43
N LYS A 164 -6.55 21.29 -6.24
CA LYS A 164 -5.25 21.83 -5.78
C LYS A 164 -4.12 21.43 -6.72
N ILE A 165 -4.08 20.18 -7.15
CA ILE A 165 -3.04 19.68 -8.06
C ILE A 165 -3.15 20.36 -9.43
N CYS A 166 -4.38 20.52 -9.93
CA CYS A 166 -4.63 21.22 -11.17
C CYS A 166 -4.32 22.72 -11.09
N SER A 167 -4.56 23.38 -9.94
CA SER A 167 -4.34 24.83 -9.77
C SER A 167 -2.87 25.20 -9.59
N VAL A 168 -2.08 24.38 -8.89
CA VAL A 168 -0.62 24.58 -8.74
C VAL A 168 0.04 24.73 -10.11
N HIS A 169 -0.44 23.99 -11.11
CA HIS A 169 0.12 24.05 -12.45
C HIS A 169 -0.15 25.37 -13.20
N ARG A 170 -1.28 26.04 -12.93
CA ARG A 170 -1.62 27.31 -13.62
C ARG A 170 -0.78 28.49 -13.16
N ASN A 171 -0.32 28.49 -11.91
CA ASN A 171 0.37 29.64 -11.33
C ASN A 171 1.89 29.61 -11.57
N SER A 172 2.49 28.43 -11.76
CA SER A 172 3.93 28.27 -11.96
C SER A 172 4.46 28.80 -13.30
N SER A 173 3.61 29.06 -14.28
CA SER A 173 4.02 29.53 -15.62
C SER A 173 4.22 31.05 -15.72
N SER A 174 3.90 31.83 -14.68
CA SER A 174 3.83 33.30 -14.80
C SER A 174 4.94 34.11 -14.13
N ASN A 175 5.74 33.55 -13.21
CA ASN A 175 6.76 34.33 -12.47
C ASN A 175 8.08 33.56 -12.29
N SER A 176 8.90 33.52 -13.34
CA SER A 176 10.25 32.94 -13.34
C SER A 176 11.30 33.97 -12.90
N SER A 177 11.55 34.13 -11.59
CA SER A 177 12.81 34.78 -11.14
C SER A 177 13.30 34.44 -9.74
N SER A 178 12.54 33.76 -8.87
CA SER A 178 13.08 33.30 -7.57
C SER A 178 13.41 31.81 -7.60
N ARG A 179 14.70 31.52 -7.84
CA ARG A 179 15.32 30.21 -7.57
C ARG A 179 15.19 29.89 -6.07
N GLU A 180 15.03 28.61 -5.77
CA GLU A 180 14.96 27.99 -4.43
C GLU A 180 13.55 27.74 -3.87
N ALA A 181 12.96 26.60 -4.25
CA ALA A 181 12.25 25.69 -3.34
C ALA A 181 11.87 24.41 -4.11
N SER A 182 12.78 23.43 -4.07
CA SER A 182 12.53 22.06 -4.49
C SER A 182 11.70 21.35 -3.42
N CYS A 183 10.38 21.42 -3.52
CA CYS A 183 9.50 20.55 -2.75
C CYS A 183 8.70 19.70 -3.72
N SER A 184 8.92 18.39 -3.67
CA SER A 184 8.11 17.38 -4.33
C SER A 184 6.64 17.63 -4.00
N ASN A 185 5.81 17.94 -5.01
CA ASN A 185 4.36 18.11 -4.87
C ASN A 185 3.67 16.76 -4.63
N ILE A 186 4.06 16.06 -3.56
CA ILE A 186 3.37 14.87 -3.07
C ILE A 186 2.28 15.41 -2.15
N VAL A 187 1.03 15.27 -2.59
CA VAL A 187 -0.12 15.51 -1.73
C VAL A 187 -0.25 14.31 -0.80
N ASP A 188 -0.54 14.57 0.47
CA ASP A 188 -0.80 13.51 1.44
C ASP A 188 -1.85 12.52 0.89
N PRO A 189 -1.66 11.21 1.11
CA PRO A 189 -2.62 10.20 0.66
C PRO A 189 -4.01 10.46 1.26
N LEU A 190 -5.04 10.34 0.43
CA LEU A 190 -6.43 10.43 0.86
C LEU A 190 -6.94 9.03 1.20
N PHE A 191 -7.55 8.88 2.36
CA PHE A 191 -8.23 7.64 2.69
C PHE A 191 -9.68 7.75 2.25
N ILE A 192 -10.04 6.99 1.21
CA ILE A 192 -11.37 7.04 0.61
C ILE A 192 -11.99 5.66 0.59
N ARG A 193 -13.32 5.62 0.62
CA ARG A 193 -14.09 4.39 0.42
C ARG A 193 -14.31 4.16 -1.06
N TRP A 194 -13.72 3.08 -1.58
CA TRP A 194 -13.83 2.67 -2.97
C TRP A 194 -14.87 1.57 -3.13
N SER A 195 -15.92 1.83 -3.92
CA SER A 195 -16.96 0.86 -4.22
C SER A 195 -16.36 -0.32 -4.96
N SER A 196 -16.78 -1.54 -4.63
CA SER A 196 -16.46 -2.75 -5.38
C SER A 196 -17.54 -3.16 -6.37
N LEU A 197 -18.67 -2.44 -6.39
CA LEU A 197 -19.81 -2.81 -7.21
C LEU A 197 -19.61 -2.36 -8.68
N PRO A 198 -19.92 -3.24 -9.64
CA PRO A 198 -19.82 -2.95 -11.06
C PRO A 198 -20.92 -2.00 -11.59
N TYR A 199 -21.95 -1.67 -10.79
CA TYR A 199 -23.10 -0.89 -11.26
C TYR A 199 -23.42 0.31 -10.36
N LEU A 200 -23.27 1.51 -10.92
CA LEU A 200 -23.76 2.81 -10.44
C LEU A 200 -25.30 2.92 -10.35
N LEU A 201 -26.01 1.80 -10.24
CA LEU A 201 -27.47 1.77 -10.16
C LEU A 201 -27.97 1.63 -8.71
N SER A 202 -27.19 2.06 -7.71
CA SER A 202 -27.77 2.31 -6.39
C SER A 202 -28.57 3.62 -6.42
N THR A 203 -29.69 3.58 -7.13
CA THR A 203 -30.77 4.58 -7.02
C THR A 203 -31.89 4.06 -6.13
N SER A 204 -31.78 2.86 -5.55
CA SER A 204 -32.75 2.35 -4.59
C SER A 204 -32.35 2.76 -3.18
N MET A 205 -33.24 3.48 -2.50
CA MET A 205 -33.11 4.06 -1.15
C MET A 205 -32.98 3.03 0.00
N LEU A 206 -32.33 1.89 -0.23
CA LEU A 206 -32.03 0.90 0.80
C LEU A 206 -30.59 1.14 1.30
N ASP A 207 -30.39 2.32 1.90
CA ASP A 207 -29.12 2.96 2.28
C ASP A 207 -28.24 2.21 3.32
N HIS A 208 -28.62 1.01 3.77
CA HIS A 208 -27.90 0.29 4.84
C HIS A 208 -27.03 -0.89 4.39
N GLU A 209 -27.31 -1.55 3.27
CA GLU A 209 -26.43 -2.63 2.76
C GLU A 209 -25.29 -2.11 1.88
N ASP A 210 -25.40 -0.88 1.40
CA ASP A 210 -24.42 -0.29 0.49
C ASP A 210 -23.04 -0.10 1.15
N SER A 211 -22.96 0.11 2.47
CA SER A 211 -21.67 0.31 3.16
C SER A 211 -20.76 -0.90 3.09
N LEU A 212 -21.30 -2.12 3.00
CA LEU A 212 -20.52 -3.37 2.94
C LEU A 212 -19.77 -3.54 1.61
N ASN A 213 -20.14 -2.76 0.60
CA ASN A 213 -19.57 -2.86 -0.73
C ASN A 213 -18.38 -1.94 -0.97
N TYR A 214 -17.98 -1.15 0.03
CA TYR A 214 -16.83 -0.25 -0.07
C TYR A 214 -15.62 -0.82 0.64
N ASN A 215 -14.47 -0.72 0.00
CA ASN A 215 -13.18 -1.01 0.61
C ASN A 215 -12.45 0.29 0.90
N TRP A 216 -11.82 0.39 2.05
CA TRP A 216 -10.94 1.52 2.36
C TRP A 216 -9.68 1.45 1.48
N MET A 217 -9.42 2.53 0.76
CA MET A 217 -8.26 2.69 -0.11
C MET A 217 -7.49 3.94 0.29
N SER A 218 -6.17 3.82 0.35
CA SER A 218 -5.25 4.95 0.24
C SER A 218 -5.21 5.40 -1.22
N PHE A 219 -5.45 6.67 -1.45
CA PHE A 219 -5.54 7.31 -2.75
C PHE A 219 -4.51 8.44 -2.82
N THR A 220 -3.36 8.14 -3.42
CA THR A 220 -2.26 9.10 -3.56
C THR A 220 -2.29 9.73 -4.94
N LEU A 221 -2.32 11.06 -4.98
CA LEU A 221 -2.30 11.80 -6.23
C LEU A 221 -0.87 12.28 -6.56
N VAL A 222 -0.42 11.95 -7.77
CA VAL A 222 0.90 12.30 -8.27
C VAL A 222 0.76 13.22 -9.49
N SER A 223 1.40 14.39 -9.40
CA SER A 223 1.51 15.32 -10.53
C SER A 223 2.63 14.88 -11.46
N ASN A 224 2.30 14.54 -12.71
CA ASN A 224 3.28 14.16 -13.71
C ASN A 224 4.01 15.42 -14.22
N ASN A 225 5.18 15.72 -13.65
CA ASN A 225 5.94 16.93 -13.96
C ASN A 225 6.89 16.75 -15.16
N ASN A 226 6.45 16.09 -16.22
CA ASN A 226 7.32 15.83 -17.37
C ASN A 226 7.57 17.13 -18.15
N ASN A 227 8.81 17.59 -18.17
CA ASN A 227 9.26 18.91 -18.69
C ASN A 227 9.27 19.03 -20.22
N ASN A 228 8.57 18.17 -20.95
CA ASN A 228 8.49 18.29 -22.39
C ASN A 228 7.50 19.42 -22.76
N ASN A 229 8.04 20.50 -23.33
CA ASN A 229 7.38 21.76 -23.73
C ASN A 229 6.24 21.62 -24.77
N ASN A 230 5.75 20.41 -25.05
CA ASN A 230 4.59 20.22 -25.90
C ASN A 230 3.33 20.32 -25.04
N SER A 231 2.42 21.21 -25.45
CA SER A 231 1.19 21.67 -24.78
C SER A 231 0.12 20.60 -24.51
N ASN A 232 0.50 19.33 -24.39
CA ASN A 232 -0.40 18.26 -24.03
C ASN A 232 -0.74 18.39 -22.54
N VAL A 233 -2.03 18.63 -22.28
CA VAL A 233 -2.59 18.76 -20.94
C VAL A 233 -2.10 17.61 -20.06
N ARG A 234 -1.37 17.96 -18.99
CA ARG A 234 -0.85 16.97 -18.03
C ARG A 234 -2.02 16.30 -17.32
N ARG A 235 -1.95 14.97 -17.28
CA ARG A 235 -2.98 14.10 -16.70
C ARG A 235 -2.56 13.69 -15.30
N PRO A 236 -3.41 13.88 -14.26
CA PRO A 236 -3.08 13.43 -12.92
C PRO A 236 -3.01 11.90 -12.87
N ILE A 237 -1.99 11.38 -12.19
CA ILE A 237 -1.83 9.95 -11.93
C ILE A 237 -2.28 9.69 -10.50
N CYS A 238 -3.11 8.68 -10.30
CA CYS A 238 -3.60 8.27 -8.99
C CYS A 238 -3.05 6.88 -8.67
N ILE A 239 -2.61 6.70 -7.45
CA ILE A 239 -2.15 5.41 -6.92
C ILE A 239 -3.17 5.00 -5.87
N LEU A 240 -3.85 3.88 -6.11
CA LEU A 240 -4.79 3.28 -5.17
C LEU A 240 -4.16 2.07 -4.52
N GLN A 241 -4.23 2.02 -3.20
CA GLN A 241 -3.76 0.90 -2.41
C GLN A 241 -4.81 0.54 -1.36
N PRO A 242 -5.21 -0.73 -1.22
CA PRO A 242 -6.10 -1.15 -0.15
C PRO A 242 -5.44 -0.86 1.19
N LEU A 243 -6.21 -0.26 2.09
CA LEU A 243 -5.87 -0.30 3.49
C LEU A 243 -6.06 -1.74 3.94
N GLN A 244 -4.96 -2.40 4.32
CA GLN A 244 -5.02 -3.69 4.98
C GLN A 244 -5.55 -3.46 6.39
N ILE A 245 -6.87 -3.32 6.49
CA ILE A 245 -7.56 -3.38 7.76
C ILE A 245 -7.71 -4.89 8.02
N PRO A 246 -7.09 -5.44 9.08
CA PRO A 246 -7.29 -6.83 9.45
C PRO A 246 -8.77 -7.02 9.74
N THR A 247 -9.51 -7.63 8.80
CA THR A 247 -10.91 -7.95 9.05
C THR A 247 -10.95 -9.15 9.99
N THR A 248 -11.76 -9.05 11.03
CA THR A 248 -11.95 -10.01 12.13
C THR A 248 -12.20 -11.46 11.69
N LYS A 249 -12.51 -11.72 10.42
CA LYS A 249 -12.71 -13.07 9.89
C LYS A 249 -11.43 -13.88 9.68
N GLU A 250 -10.26 -13.24 9.57
CA GLU A 250 -8.97 -13.96 9.38
C GLU A 250 -8.03 -13.85 10.58
N THR A 251 -8.24 -12.87 11.46
CA THR A 251 -7.63 -12.88 12.78
C THR A 251 -8.56 -13.62 13.73
N THR A 252 -8.44 -14.94 13.79
CA THR A 252 -8.35 -15.56 15.12
C THR A 252 -7.11 -14.97 15.76
N CYS A 253 -7.24 -13.72 16.24
CA CYS A 253 -6.29 -13.13 17.14
C CYS A 253 -6.40 -14.04 18.36
N GLU A 254 -5.55 -15.06 18.40
CA GLU A 254 -5.40 -15.89 19.58
C GLU A 254 -5.31 -14.91 20.75
N GLU A 255 -6.19 -15.06 21.72
CA GLU A 255 -6.16 -14.37 23.02
C GLU A 255 -4.82 -14.56 23.77
N SER A 256 -3.88 -15.29 23.16
CA SER A 256 -2.60 -15.76 23.67
C SER A 256 -1.51 -14.68 23.82
N LEU A 257 -1.62 -13.52 23.15
CA LEU A 257 -0.57 -12.47 23.22
C LEU A 257 -0.94 -11.23 24.05
N VAL A 258 -2.11 -11.20 24.68
CA VAL A 258 -2.40 -10.16 25.68
C VAL A 258 -1.60 -10.50 26.95
N LEU A 259 -0.36 -10.00 26.99
CA LEU A 259 0.44 -9.96 28.20
C LEU A 259 -0.40 -9.28 29.29
N HIS A 260 -0.61 -9.98 30.42
CA HIS A 260 -1.30 -9.50 31.63
C HIS A 260 -0.57 -8.29 32.26
N PHE A 261 -0.62 -7.13 31.62
CA PHE A 261 -0.39 -5.85 32.28
C PHE A 261 -1.75 -5.20 32.52
N SER A 262 -2.03 -4.80 33.75
CA SER A 262 -3.30 -4.16 34.15
C SER A 262 -3.64 -2.90 33.34
N VAL A 263 -2.65 -2.26 32.71
CA VAL A 263 -2.82 -1.13 31.79
C VAL A 263 -3.51 -1.56 30.48
N PHE A 264 -3.26 -2.78 29.99
CA PHE A 264 -3.95 -3.30 28.81
C PHE A 264 -5.37 -3.68 29.11
N ASP A 265 -5.69 -4.18 30.31
CA ASP A 265 -7.07 -4.49 30.67
C ASP A 265 -7.93 -3.22 30.62
N GLN A 266 -7.41 -2.10 31.14
CA GLN A 266 -8.10 -0.80 31.07
C GLN A 266 -8.16 -0.22 29.66
N LEU A 267 -7.08 -0.35 28.88
CA LEU A 267 -7.09 0.08 27.48
C LEU A 267 -8.08 -0.76 26.67
N LEU A 268 -8.11 -2.08 26.89
CA LEU A 268 -9.01 -3.02 26.25
C LEU A 268 -10.47 -2.74 26.64
N ASP A 269 -10.74 -2.47 27.91
CA ASP A 269 -12.08 -2.08 28.38
C ASP A 269 -12.51 -0.73 27.81
N TYR A 270 -11.59 0.23 27.71
CA TYR A 270 -11.83 1.50 27.02
C TYR A 270 -12.09 1.30 25.53
N CYS A 271 -11.36 0.39 24.89
CA CYS A 271 -11.57 0.05 23.48
C CYS A 271 -12.91 -0.65 23.24
N LYS A 272 -13.29 -1.57 24.13
CA LYS A 272 -14.62 -2.19 24.14
C LYS A 272 -15.70 -1.13 24.33
N TYR A 273 -15.50 -0.17 25.23
CA TYR A 273 -16.42 0.96 25.43
C TYR A 273 -16.53 1.85 24.17
N MET A 274 -15.42 2.19 23.52
CA MET A 274 -15.42 2.96 22.27
C MET A 274 -16.12 2.21 21.13
N ILE A 275 -15.91 0.90 21.03
CA ILE A 275 -16.61 0.03 20.08
C ILE A 275 -18.10 -0.01 20.41
N GLN A 276 -18.47 -0.13 21.68
CA GLN A 276 -19.86 -0.18 22.14
C GLN A 276 -20.60 1.15 21.93
N ILE A 277 -19.95 2.30 22.20
CA ILE A 277 -20.53 3.61 21.82
C ILE A 277 -20.67 3.71 20.30
N ALA A 278 -19.72 3.13 19.55
CA ALA A 278 -19.79 3.11 18.10
C ALA A 278 -20.82 2.11 17.56
N GLU A 279 -21.31 1.13 18.32
CA GLU A 279 -22.38 0.20 17.88
C GLU A 279 -23.71 0.91 17.66
N ASP A 280 -23.99 1.99 18.40
CA ASP A 280 -25.14 2.88 18.15
C ASP A 280 -24.90 3.84 16.97
N SER A 281 -23.69 3.83 16.41
CA SER A 281 -23.29 4.63 15.26
C SER A 281 -23.27 3.79 13.97
N LYS A 282 -22.91 4.40 12.84
CA LYS A 282 -22.86 3.68 11.57
C LYS A 282 -21.71 2.66 11.61
N THR A 283 -21.93 1.42 11.14
CA THR A 283 -20.98 0.28 11.20
C THR A 283 -19.53 0.62 10.79
N TYR A 284 -19.34 1.53 9.84
CA TYR A 284 -18.00 1.93 9.40
C TYR A 284 -17.20 2.73 10.45
N ILE A 285 -17.88 3.43 11.35
CA ILE A 285 -17.26 4.16 12.46
C ILE A 285 -16.69 3.14 13.45
N THR A 286 -17.45 2.09 13.74
CA THR A 286 -17.03 0.96 14.57
C THR A 286 -15.82 0.25 13.98
N GLU A 287 -15.82 -0.02 12.67
CA GLU A 287 -14.68 -0.64 11.97
C GLU A 287 -13.42 0.23 12.02
N PHE A 288 -13.58 1.55 11.83
CA PHE A 288 -12.48 2.50 11.94
C PHE A 288 -11.88 2.52 13.36
N TYR A 289 -12.71 2.61 14.40
CA TYR A 289 -12.23 2.57 15.78
C TYR A 289 -11.56 1.25 16.12
N HIS A 290 -12.16 0.12 15.71
CA HIS A 290 -11.57 -1.19 15.88
C HIS A 290 -10.16 -1.24 15.26
N HIS A 291 -9.98 -0.69 14.05
CA HIS A 291 -8.67 -0.64 13.41
C HIS A 291 -7.66 0.24 14.17
N VAL A 292 -8.06 1.44 14.60
CA VAL A 292 -7.17 2.32 15.37
C VAL A 292 -6.73 1.64 16.67
N VAL A 293 -7.67 0.97 17.35
CA VAL A 293 -7.41 0.19 18.55
C VAL A 293 -6.43 -0.95 18.28
N CYS A 294 -6.66 -1.77 17.26
CA CYS A 294 -5.77 -2.88 16.91
C CYS A 294 -4.35 -2.39 16.63
N ASN A 295 -4.19 -1.30 15.88
CA ASN A 295 -2.87 -0.71 15.62
C ASN A 295 -2.18 -0.22 16.90
N ILE A 296 -2.93 0.42 17.81
CA ILE A 296 -2.37 0.86 19.09
C ILE A 296 -1.91 -0.35 19.90
N MET A 297 -2.73 -1.42 19.97
CA MET A 297 -2.39 -2.65 20.68
C MET A 297 -1.16 -3.35 20.09
N GLU A 298 -1.05 -3.42 18.76
CA GLU A 298 0.10 -4.00 18.07
C GLU A 298 1.38 -3.19 18.29
N LEU A 299 1.31 -1.86 18.18
CA LEU A 299 2.46 -1.00 18.45
C LEU A 299 2.92 -1.08 19.91
N LEU A 300 1.99 -1.20 20.85
CA LEU A 300 2.30 -1.39 22.27
C LEU A 300 2.87 -2.79 22.54
N SER A 301 2.37 -3.84 21.89
CA SER A 301 2.90 -5.19 22.06
C SER A 301 4.33 -5.30 21.52
N ILE A 302 4.61 -4.73 20.35
CA ILE A 302 5.96 -4.63 19.78
C ILE A 302 6.89 -3.88 20.72
N PHE A 303 6.44 -2.74 21.26
CA PHE A 303 7.24 -1.96 22.21
C PHE A 303 7.63 -2.77 23.44
N ILE A 304 6.68 -3.49 24.05
CA ILE A 304 6.95 -4.30 25.25
C ILE A 304 7.89 -5.46 24.94
N GLN A 305 7.71 -6.12 23.78
CA GLN A 305 8.62 -7.19 23.35
C GLN A 305 10.03 -6.68 23.05
N GLN A 306 10.19 -5.43 22.63
CA GLN A 306 11.50 -4.87 22.27
C GLN A 306 12.19 -4.14 23.41
N HIS A 307 11.50 -3.88 24.54
CA HIS A 307 12.09 -3.13 25.65
C HIS A 307 12.67 -4.06 26.73
N PRO A 308 14.00 -4.27 26.77
CA PRO A 308 14.62 -5.25 27.66
C PRO A 308 14.41 -4.94 29.15
N ALA A 309 14.25 -3.66 29.51
CA ALA A 309 13.93 -3.27 30.89
C ALA A 309 12.56 -3.80 31.35
N LEU A 310 11.56 -3.85 30.44
CA LEU A 310 10.23 -4.37 30.74
C LEU A 310 10.25 -5.90 30.81
N GLN A 311 11.01 -6.56 29.92
CA GLN A 311 11.20 -8.01 29.97
C GLN A 311 11.92 -8.46 31.26
N GLN A 312 12.95 -7.73 31.69
CA GLN A 312 13.66 -8.04 32.94
C GLN A 312 12.75 -7.87 34.16
N GLN A 313 11.92 -6.83 34.18
CA GLN A 313 10.95 -6.62 35.26
C GLN A 313 9.90 -7.75 35.30
N GLN A 314 9.45 -8.23 34.13
CA GLN A 314 8.52 -9.35 34.03
C GLN A 314 9.13 -10.66 34.54
N GLN A 315 10.38 -10.95 34.19
CA GLN A 315 11.10 -12.12 34.72
C GLN A 315 11.29 -12.03 36.24
N GLN A 316 11.56 -10.84 36.79
CA GLN A 316 11.68 -10.64 38.23
C GLN A 316 10.35 -10.87 38.96
N GLN A 317 9.23 -10.40 38.42
CA GLN A 317 7.90 -10.65 39.02
C GLN A 317 7.55 -12.15 39.01
N GLN A 318 7.82 -12.86 37.91
CA GLN A 318 7.58 -14.31 37.85
C GLN A 318 8.45 -15.08 38.86
N GLN A 319 9.70 -14.66 39.06
CA GLN A 319 10.57 -15.26 40.08
C GLN A 319 10.09 -14.95 41.50
N GLN A 320 9.61 -13.74 41.78
CA GLN A 320 9.05 -13.39 43.10
C GLN A 320 7.75 -14.16 43.39
N GLN A 321 6.86 -14.34 42.42
CA GLN A 321 5.64 -15.14 42.59
C GLN A 321 5.96 -16.62 42.85
N GLN A 322 6.95 -17.19 42.16
CA GLN A 322 7.40 -18.56 42.45
C GLN A 322 8.01 -18.70 43.85
N GLN A 323 8.74 -17.69 44.33
CA GLN A 323 9.28 -17.68 45.70
C GLN A 323 8.18 -17.50 46.75
N GLN A 324 7.17 -16.66 46.50
CA GLN A 324 6.03 -16.49 47.40
C GLN A 324 5.19 -17.77 47.48
N GLN A 325 4.91 -18.45 46.36
CA GLN A 325 4.21 -19.73 46.38
C GLN A 325 4.96 -20.83 47.15
N GLN A 326 6.29 -20.77 47.21
CA GLN A 326 7.07 -21.70 48.04
C GLN A 326 7.08 -21.34 49.53
N GLN A 327 6.81 -20.07 49.89
CA GLN A 327 6.74 -19.61 51.28
C GLN A 327 5.32 -19.62 51.87
N GLU A 328 4.28 -19.58 51.02
CA GLU A 328 2.87 -19.58 51.44
C GLU A 328 2.43 -20.92 52.06
N ASP A 329 3.21 -22.00 51.87
CA ASP A 329 3.05 -23.27 52.58
C ASP A 329 3.54 -23.22 54.05
N GLN A 330 4.10 -22.11 54.54
CA GLN A 330 4.64 -22.03 55.92
C GLN A 330 4.21 -20.85 56.79
N HIS A 331 3.54 -19.80 56.32
CA HIS A 331 3.10 -18.75 57.25
C HIS A 331 1.99 -17.85 56.71
N VAL A 332 0.92 -17.71 57.51
CA VAL A 332 -0.17 -16.75 57.33
C VAL A 332 0.20 -15.43 58.04
N ASP A 333 -0.23 -14.33 57.41
CA ASP A 333 -0.25 -12.90 57.82
C ASP A 333 1.05 -12.07 57.74
N THR A 334 1.16 -11.17 56.74
CA THR A 334 0.83 -9.71 56.84
C THR A 334 1.51 -8.84 55.73
N SER A 335 0.68 -8.01 55.07
CA SER A 335 0.90 -6.70 54.37
C SER A 335 1.81 -6.51 53.13
N CYS A 336 1.13 -6.41 51.97
CA CYS A 336 1.10 -5.35 50.95
C CYS A 336 2.37 -4.53 50.59
N THR A 337 2.91 -4.77 49.39
CA THR A 337 3.90 -3.93 48.68
C THR A 337 3.32 -3.40 47.36
N THR A 338 3.01 -2.10 47.28
CA THR A 338 2.42 -1.45 46.08
C THR A 338 3.37 -0.52 45.31
N SER A 339 4.67 -0.43 45.64
CA SER A 339 5.55 0.62 45.08
C SER A 339 6.14 0.36 43.69
N HIS A 340 5.84 -0.75 43.02
CA HIS A 340 6.50 -1.14 41.76
C HIS A 340 5.73 -0.83 40.46
N HIS A 341 4.47 -0.43 40.52
CA HIS A 341 3.68 -0.14 39.30
C HIS A 341 3.99 1.22 38.66
N HIS A 342 4.49 2.21 39.41
CA HIS A 342 4.68 3.57 38.89
C HIS A 342 5.78 3.74 37.84
N SER A 343 6.85 2.91 37.85
CA SER A 343 7.95 3.10 36.90
C SER A 343 7.60 2.63 35.49
N THR A 344 6.81 1.56 35.38
CA THR A 344 6.42 0.94 34.11
C THR A 344 5.50 1.85 33.31
N ASN A 345 4.60 2.57 33.98
CA ASN A 345 3.64 3.47 33.33
C ASN A 345 4.31 4.71 32.72
N ASN A 346 5.31 5.27 33.40
CA ASN A 346 6.06 6.41 32.87
C ASN A 346 6.87 6.04 31.62
N ILE A 347 7.36 4.81 31.53
CA ILE A 347 8.09 4.31 30.34
C ILE A 347 7.14 4.19 29.14
N VAL A 348 5.96 3.57 29.33
CA VAL A 348 4.95 3.42 28.27
C VAL A 348 4.43 4.79 27.81
N TRP A 349 4.20 5.72 28.72
CA TRP A 349 3.74 7.06 28.36
C TRP A 349 4.77 7.87 27.59
N ASN A 350 6.04 7.78 27.97
CA ASN A 350 7.12 8.40 27.22
C ASN A 350 7.24 7.79 25.81
N PHE A 351 6.99 6.49 25.66
CA PHE A 351 6.91 5.84 24.34
C PHE A 351 5.75 6.37 23.49
N ILE A 352 4.54 6.42 24.05
CA ILE A 352 3.36 6.98 23.36
C ILE A 352 3.64 8.43 22.92
N LYS A 353 4.25 9.24 23.79
CA LYS A 353 4.62 10.62 23.48
C LYS A 353 5.71 10.77 22.43
N SER A 354 6.63 9.82 22.33
CA SER A 354 7.74 9.86 21.37
C SER A 354 7.39 9.21 20.04
N ASN A 355 6.30 8.43 19.97
CA ASN A 355 5.84 7.78 18.76
C ASN A 355 4.79 8.64 18.04
N TYR A 356 5.19 9.28 16.94
CA TYR A 356 4.34 10.16 16.14
C TYR A 356 3.07 9.47 15.61
N ILE A 357 3.14 8.18 15.27
CA ILE A 357 1.98 7.42 14.75
C ILE A 357 0.96 7.24 15.87
N LEU A 358 1.39 6.85 17.07
CA LEU A 358 0.52 6.73 18.24
C LEU A 358 -0.09 8.08 18.63
N GLN A 359 0.70 9.15 18.64
CA GLN A 359 0.17 10.49 18.89
C GLN A 359 -0.88 10.88 17.87
N ARG A 360 -0.64 10.66 16.58
CA ARG A 360 -1.57 11.00 15.51
C ARG A 360 -2.85 10.15 15.59
N SER A 361 -2.73 8.86 15.87
CA SER A 361 -3.88 7.98 16.11
C SER A 361 -4.72 8.45 17.31
N LEU A 362 -4.08 8.81 18.43
CA LEU A 362 -4.76 9.38 19.60
C LEU A 362 -5.41 10.72 19.27
N THR A 363 -4.74 11.63 18.57
CA THR A 363 -5.32 12.91 18.15
C THR A 363 -6.51 12.72 17.20
N ILE A 364 -6.49 11.70 16.33
CA ILE A 364 -7.63 11.39 15.48
C ILE A 364 -8.81 10.92 16.35
N LEU A 365 -8.58 10.03 17.33
CA LEU A 365 -9.59 9.65 18.32
C LEU A 365 -10.10 10.88 19.09
N GLU A 366 -9.23 11.83 19.44
CA GLU A 366 -9.62 13.07 20.12
C GLU A 366 -10.54 13.95 19.27
N SER A 367 -10.20 14.08 17.98
CA SER A 367 -10.91 14.96 17.05
C SER A 367 -12.33 14.51 16.71
N THR A 368 -12.70 13.25 17.00
CA THR A 368 -14.04 12.73 16.69
C THR A 368 -15.10 13.14 17.72
N GLY A 369 -14.74 13.89 18.77
CA GLY A 369 -15.68 14.38 19.78
C GLY A 369 -16.22 13.30 20.74
N LEU A 370 -15.85 12.03 20.55
CA LEU A 370 -16.02 10.99 21.56
C LEU A 370 -15.11 11.23 22.78
N LEU A 371 -14.10 12.07 22.61
CA LEU A 371 -13.03 12.37 23.57
C LEU A 371 -13.19 13.76 24.20
N ASP A 372 -14.41 14.15 24.55
CA ASP A 372 -14.62 15.28 25.48
C ASP A 372 -14.14 14.94 26.92
N GLN A 373 -13.63 13.72 27.11
CA GLN A 373 -12.92 13.27 28.30
C GLN A 373 -11.40 13.18 28.07
N GLN A 374 -10.77 14.28 27.64
CA GLN A 374 -9.32 14.47 27.84
C GLN A 374 -8.90 14.16 29.28
N HIS A 375 -9.81 14.36 30.25
CA HIS A 375 -9.61 13.89 31.60
C HIS A 375 -9.52 12.36 31.65
N TYR A 376 -10.39 11.53 31.09
CA TYR A 376 -10.41 10.11 31.44
C TYR A 376 -9.23 9.29 30.91
N PHE A 377 -8.77 9.46 29.66
CA PHE A 377 -7.58 8.71 29.19
C PHE A 377 -6.29 9.20 29.84
N LYS A 378 -6.12 10.53 29.93
CA LYS A 378 -4.98 11.16 30.62
C LYS A 378 -5.00 10.87 32.12
N THR A 379 -6.17 10.92 32.77
CA THR A 379 -6.38 10.60 34.19
C THR A 379 -6.26 9.10 34.41
N CYS A 380 -6.76 8.21 33.56
CA CYS A 380 -6.45 6.77 33.65
C CYS A 380 -4.94 6.55 33.61
N ILE A 381 -4.19 7.21 32.73
CA ILE A 381 -2.73 7.04 32.70
C ILE A 381 -2.03 7.75 33.89
N GLU A 382 -2.47 8.94 34.30
CA GLU A 382 -1.87 9.74 35.39
C GLU A 382 -2.25 9.24 36.79
N THR A 383 -3.44 8.67 37.00
CA THR A 383 -3.91 8.08 38.27
C THR A 383 -3.30 6.69 38.53
N ILE A 384 -2.62 6.11 37.54
CA ILE A 384 -1.80 4.90 37.73
C ILE A 384 -0.32 5.30 37.93
N SER A 385 0.03 6.58 37.74
CA SER A 385 1.39 7.13 37.98
C SER A 385 1.55 7.76 39.38
N ASN A 386 0.44 8.12 40.03
CA ASN A 386 0.34 8.51 41.45
C ASN A 386 -0.33 7.41 42.27
#